data_AF-A0AB33UCB4-F1
#
_entry.id   AF-A0AB33UCB4-F1
#
_cell.length_a   1.000
_cell.length_b   1.000
_cell.length_c   1.000
_cell.angle_alpha   90.00
_cell.angle_beta   90.00
_cell.angle_gamma   90.00
#
_symmetry.space_group_name_H-M   'P 1'
#
loop_
_entity.id
_entity.type
_entity.pdbx_description
1 polymer ?
#
loop_
_entity_poly.entity_id
_entity_poly.type
_entity_poly.pdbx_seq_one_letter_code
_entity_poly.pdbx_strand_id
1 'polypeptide(L)'
;MTRKLKGTDYTFLGKEAFCDACTQPVFVEDIDTANRQALYDAYRKANDLISISEITSLLKKYAIGAKPLSELLGWGINTIPRYLKGDLPKRSYSETLYRISKEPDYFLTLLKDAKGSLSSPTYEKSLKATEKLIADGEVPKEHLAANYLLSNNNEITPLALQKLLYYVQGFSVAFTGEFMFQSDCESWVHGPVYRDIYEKYQEFGWQPIVQASDYDYRRCFTEQEIQLLDSVIYHLSVYNGKVLEKFTHDESPWLLTRGDLKDDDASAAVIEKKLIADFFERVRDKYDMLTVDDIAAYSNERFSRLHF
;
A
#
# COMPACT_ATOMS: atom_id res chain seq x y z
N MET A 1 1.05 38.75 -7.62
CA MET A 1 2.31 39.16 -6.95
C MET A 1 3.34 38.06 -7.14
N THR A 2 4.63 38.41 -7.13
CA THR A 2 5.73 37.44 -7.16
C THR A 2 6.65 37.70 -5.97
N ARG A 3 6.93 36.67 -5.16
CA ARG A 3 7.85 36.75 -4.01
C ARG A 3 8.81 35.58 -4.01
N LYS A 4 10.03 35.81 -3.50
CA LYS A 4 11.07 34.78 -3.37
C LYS A 4 10.92 34.01 -2.07
N LEU A 5 11.00 32.69 -2.14
CA LEU A 5 11.03 31.79 -0.97
C LEU A 5 12.04 30.68 -1.20
N LYS A 6 12.98 30.50 -0.27
CA LYS A 6 14.08 29.51 -0.36
C LYS A 6 14.85 29.56 -1.70
N GLY A 7 15.07 30.76 -2.23
CA GLY A 7 15.85 30.96 -3.46
C GLY A 7 15.04 30.92 -4.77
N THR A 8 13.78 30.51 -4.75
CA THR A 8 12.91 30.41 -5.94
C THR A 8 11.80 31.46 -5.90
N ASP A 9 11.44 32.01 -7.05
CA ASP A 9 10.34 32.97 -7.19
C ASP A 9 9.01 32.24 -7.40
N TYR A 10 7.99 32.63 -6.64
CA TYR A 10 6.65 32.07 -6.73
C TYR A 10 5.63 33.17 -7.03
N THR A 11 4.77 32.90 -8.00
CA THR A 11 3.69 33.81 -8.41
C THR A 11 2.36 33.34 -7.82
N PHE A 12 1.66 34.24 -7.15
CA PHE A 12 0.40 33.96 -6.47
C PHE A 12 -0.52 35.18 -6.49
N LEU A 13 -1.82 34.95 -6.26
CA LEU A 13 -2.80 36.01 -6.11
C LEU A 13 -2.65 36.64 -4.71
N GLY A 14 -2.25 37.91 -4.67
CA GLY A 14 -2.09 38.67 -3.43
C GLY A 14 -2.84 39.99 -3.47
N LYS A 15 -2.99 40.62 -2.31
CA LYS A 15 -3.67 41.91 -2.13
C LYS A 15 -2.66 42.96 -1.68
N GLU A 16 -2.90 44.23 -2.03
CA GLU A 16 -2.13 45.37 -1.55
C GLU A 16 -3.10 46.44 -1.04
N ALA A 17 -2.73 47.13 0.03
CA ALA A 17 -3.51 48.25 0.55
C ALA A 17 -2.85 49.57 0.17
N PHE A 18 -3.69 50.56 -0.11
CA PHE A 18 -3.29 51.92 -0.46
C PHE A 18 -3.99 52.91 0.46
N CYS A 19 -3.31 54.01 0.81
CA CYS A 19 -3.89 55.08 1.60
C CYS A 19 -4.93 55.87 0.77
N ASP A 20 -6.15 56.04 1.27
CA ASP A 20 -7.21 56.78 0.58
C ASP A 20 -6.87 58.25 0.30
N ALA A 21 -6.02 58.86 1.13
CA ALA A 21 -5.68 60.29 1.02
C ALA A 21 -4.55 60.56 0.02
N CYS A 22 -3.52 59.71 -0.04
CA CYS A 22 -2.32 59.94 -0.86
C CYS A 22 -2.02 58.86 -1.88
N THR A 23 -2.83 57.80 -1.94
CA THR A 23 -2.70 56.62 -2.84
C THR A 23 -1.37 55.85 -2.70
N GLN A 24 -0.59 56.10 -1.66
CA GLN A 24 0.65 55.38 -1.39
C GLN A 24 0.37 53.99 -0.76
N PRO A 25 1.20 52.98 -1.04
CA PRO A 25 1.07 51.66 -0.41
C PRO A 25 1.19 51.76 1.11
N VAL A 26 0.32 51.04 1.83
CA VAL A 26 0.36 50.95 3.29
C VAL A 26 0.45 49.50 3.74
N PHE A 27 1.21 49.27 4.82
CA PHE A 27 1.30 47.96 5.44
C PHE A 27 0.04 47.70 6.27
N VAL A 28 -0.64 46.60 5.98
CA VAL A 28 -1.77 46.10 6.75
C VAL A 28 -1.45 44.65 7.14
N GLU A 29 -1.39 44.38 8.44
CA GLU A 29 -0.96 43.08 8.99
C GLU A 29 -1.77 41.90 8.46
N ASP A 30 -3.10 42.05 8.37
CA ASP A 30 -4.00 41.03 7.85
C ASP A 30 -3.74 40.73 6.36
N ILE A 31 -3.42 41.77 5.57
CA ILE A 31 -3.12 41.62 4.14
C ILE A 31 -1.78 40.93 3.95
N ASP A 32 -0.75 41.31 4.71
CA ASP A 32 0.54 40.63 4.60
C ASP A 32 0.45 39.17 5.08
N THR A 33 -0.30 38.91 6.14
CA THR A 33 -0.57 37.54 6.61
C THR A 33 -1.28 36.71 5.54
N ALA A 34 -2.32 37.25 4.89
CA ALA A 34 -3.00 36.57 3.79
C ALA A 34 -2.09 36.33 2.58
N ASN A 35 -1.26 37.31 2.22
CA ASN A 35 -0.28 37.17 1.13
C ASN A 35 0.80 36.12 1.45
N ARG A 36 1.27 36.05 2.70
CA ARG A 36 2.23 35.04 3.14
C ARG A 36 1.64 33.64 3.04
N GLN A 37 0.37 33.47 3.43
CA GLN A 37 -0.33 32.20 3.28
C GLN A 37 -0.48 31.80 1.81
N ALA A 38 -0.88 32.73 0.94
CA ALA A 38 -1.00 32.48 -0.50
C ALA A 38 0.35 32.12 -1.16
N LEU A 39 1.44 32.76 -0.73
CA LEU A 39 2.81 32.37 -1.12
C LEU A 39 3.15 30.94 -0.68
N TYR A 40 2.83 30.58 0.57
CA TYR A 40 3.10 29.24 1.10
C TYR A 40 2.27 28.17 0.38
N ASP A 41 1.03 28.47 0.00
CA ASP A 41 0.20 27.53 -0.76
C ASP A 41 0.73 27.34 -2.19
N ALA A 42 1.20 28.41 -2.84
CA ALA A 42 1.91 28.31 -4.11
C ALA A 42 3.19 27.48 -3.99
N TYR A 43 3.95 27.67 -2.91
CA TYR A 43 5.13 26.87 -2.62
C TYR A 43 4.79 25.40 -2.40
N ARG A 44 3.75 25.08 -1.61
CA ARG A 44 3.31 23.69 -1.37
C ARG A 44 2.99 23.00 -2.68
N LYS A 45 2.18 23.63 -3.52
CA LYS A 45 1.76 23.10 -4.83
C LYS A 45 2.94 22.84 -5.76
N ALA A 46 3.90 23.76 -5.81
CA ALA A 46 5.06 23.65 -6.69
C ALA A 46 6.11 22.63 -6.22
N ASN A 47 6.03 22.16 -4.97
CA ASN A 47 6.99 21.23 -4.37
C ASN A 47 6.32 19.93 -3.88
N ASP A 48 5.11 19.63 -4.35
CA ASP A 48 4.32 18.44 -3.98
C ASP A 48 4.23 18.22 -2.46
N LEU A 49 3.98 19.31 -1.72
CA LEU A 49 3.79 19.25 -0.28
C LEU A 49 2.31 19.25 0.08
N ILE A 50 1.99 18.49 1.12
CA ILE A 50 0.61 18.34 1.58
C ILE A 50 0.01 19.67 2.01
N SER A 51 -1.19 19.94 1.50
CA SER A 51 -1.98 21.14 1.78
C SER A 51 -2.70 21.04 3.13
N ILE A 52 -3.10 22.19 3.66
CA ILE A 52 -3.89 22.28 4.89
C ILE A 52 -5.24 21.56 4.73
N SER A 53 -5.86 21.68 3.55
CA SER A 53 -7.11 20.98 3.22
C SER A 53 -6.94 19.47 3.21
N GLU A 54 -5.84 18.94 2.68
CA GLU A 54 -5.58 17.50 2.66
C GLU A 54 -5.34 16.96 4.07
N ILE A 55 -4.55 17.66 4.90
CA ILE A 55 -4.39 17.30 6.32
C ILE A 55 -5.74 17.30 7.02
N THR A 56 -6.57 18.33 6.78
CA THR A 56 -7.90 18.45 7.41
C THR A 56 -8.83 17.31 6.99
N SER A 57 -8.81 16.93 5.72
CA SER A 57 -9.58 15.80 5.18
C SER A 57 -9.10 14.47 5.76
N LEU A 58 -7.78 14.27 5.89
CA LEU A 58 -7.19 13.08 6.51
C LEU A 58 -7.64 12.93 7.98
N LEU A 59 -7.56 14.01 8.77
CA LEU A 59 -8.00 13.98 10.17
C LEU A 59 -9.48 13.62 10.30
N LYS A 60 -10.31 14.11 9.38
CA LYS A 60 -11.73 13.73 9.31
C LYS A 60 -11.93 12.28 8.87
N LYS A 61 -11.24 11.83 7.82
CA LYS A 61 -11.29 10.46 7.26
C LYS A 61 -11.09 9.41 8.35
N TYR A 62 -10.09 9.63 9.20
CA TYR A 62 -9.73 8.69 10.27
C TYR A 62 -10.26 9.06 11.64
N ALA A 63 -11.11 10.09 11.74
CA ALA A 63 -11.70 10.56 12.98
C ALA A 63 -10.67 10.84 14.12
N ILE A 64 -9.46 11.26 13.75
CA ILE A 64 -8.31 11.46 14.65
C ILE A 64 -7.96 12.95 14.77
N GLY A 65 -7.53 13.38 15.95
CA GLY A 65 -7.08 14.76 16.18
C GLY A 65 -5.63 15.01 15.72
N ALA A 66 -5.28 16.26 15.44
CA ALA A 66 -3.93 16.64 14.97
C ALA A 66 -2.79 16.29 15.96
N LYS A 67 -3.03 16.46 17.27
CA LYS A 67 -2.06 16.08 18.31
C LYS A 67 -1.93 14.55 18.42
N PRO A 68 -3.02 13.77 18.59
CA PRO A 68 -2.96 12.31 18.53
C PRO A 68 -2.28 11.76 17.29
N LEU A 69 -2.55 12.33 16.10
CA LEU A 69 -1.87 11.89 14.88
C LEU A 69 -0.37 12.22 14.90
N SER A 70 0.04 13.33 15.50
CA SER A 70 1.48 13.63 15.66
C SER A 70 2.15 12.61 16.58
N GLU A 71 1.51 12.26 17.71
CA GLU A 71 1.99 11.24 18.65
C GLU A 71 2.07 9.86 18.01
N LEU A 72 1.03 9.47 17.25
CA LEU A 72 0.97 8.23 16.48
C LEU A 72 2.20 8.05 15.58
N LEU A 73 2.59 9.11 14.89
CA LEU A 73 3.70 9.09 13.94
C LEU A 73 5.08 9.22 14.61
N GLY A 74 5.11 9.28 15.95
CA GLY A 74 6.34 9.55 16.70
C GLY A 74 6.90 10.96 16.44
N TRP A 75 6.08 11.87 15.92
CA TRP A 75 6.47 13.26 15.67
C TRP A 75 6.23 14.11 16.93
N GLY A 76 6.89 15.26 17.00
CA GLY A 76 6.61 16.22 18.09
C GLY A 76 5.12 16.60 18.09
N ILE A 77 4.46 16.57 19.25
CA ILE A 77 3.00 16.71 19.42
C ILE A 77 2.38 17.93 18.70
N ASN A 78 3.14 19.02 18.52
CA ASN A 78 2.69 20.24 17.85
C ASN A 78 3.04 20.30 16.35
N THR A 79 3.53 19.21 15.75
CA THR A 79 3.94 19.17 14.35
C THR A 79 2.76 19.36 13.40
N ILE A 80 1.73 18.51 13.47
CA ILE A 80 0.55 18.65 12.61
C ILE A 80 -0.28 19.90 12.97
N PRO A 81 -0.47 20.27 14.26
CA PRO A 81 -1.09 21.55 14.61
C PRO A 81 -0.42 22.78 14.00
N ARG A 82 0.91 22.79 13.86
CA ARG A 82 1.65 23.86 13.19
C ARG A 82 1.34 23.92 11.69
N TYR A 83 1.28 22.77 11.03
CA TYR A 83 0.93 22.72 9.60
C TYR A 83 -0.48 23.25 9.34
N LEU A 84 -1.44 22.94 10.20
CA LEU A 84 -2.79 23.50 10.13
C LEU A 84 -2.84 25.02 10.35
N LYS A 85 -1.84 25.60 11.02
CA LYS A 85 -1.69 27.06 11.19
C LYS A 85 -0.93 27.74 10.06
N GLY A 86 -0.50 26.99 9.03
CA GLY A 86 0.18 27.51 7.87
C GLY A 86 1.66 27.18 7.78
N ASP A 87 2.27 26.51 8.77
CA ASP A 87 3.69 26.14 8.68
C ASP A 87 3.95 25.15 7.54
N LEU A 88 5.13 25.24 6.92
CA LEU A 88 5.51 24.38 5.81
C LEU A 88 6.00 23.01 6.30
N PRO A 89 5.41 21.90 5.84
CA PRO A 89 5.90 20.57 6.16
C PRO A 89 7.22 20.26 5.44
N LYS A 90 7.97 19.30 5.98
CA LYS A 90 9.06 18.65 5.24
C LYS A 90 8.47 17.74 4.15
N ARG A 91 9.25 17.47 3.10
CA ARG A 91 8.84 16.54 2.04
C ARG A 91 8.53 15.14 2.59
N SER A 92 9.42 14.58 3.41
CA SER A 92 9.20 13.26 4.03
C SER A 92 7.94 13.19 4.88
N TYR A 93 7.58 14.25 5.60
CA TYR A 93 6.34 14.28 6.38
C TYR A 93 5.12 14.39 5.47
N SER A 94 5.23 15.11 4.35
CA SER A 94 4.17 15.17 3.35
C SER A 94 3.95 13.80 2.71
N GLU A 95 5.02 13.08 2.36
CA GLU A 95 4.96 11.72 1.82
C GLU A 95 4.27 10.75 2.80
N THR A 96 4.61 10.79 4.09
CA THR A 96 3.93 9.99 5.12
C THR A 96 2.43 10.31 5.19
N LEU A 97 2.06 11.60 5.22
CA LEU A 97 0.65 11.99 5.30
C LEU A 97 -0.13 11.66 4.02
N TYR A 98 0.50 11.77 2.85
CA TYR A 98 -0.09 11.32 1.59
C TYR A 98 -0.34 9.82 1.59
N ARG A 99 0.64 9.04 2.05
CA ARG A 99 0.50 7.59 2.20
C ARG A 99 -0.68 7.23 3.10
N ILE A 100 -0.75 7.84 4.28
CA ILE A 100 -1.88 7.66 5.21
C ILE A 100 -3.21 8.04 4.56
N SER A 101 -3.25 9.13 3.79
CA SER A 101 -4.47 9.54 3.09
C SER A 101 -4.96 8.51 2.07
N LYS A 102 -4.03 7.80 1.42
CA LYS A 102 -4.30 6.87 0.32
C LYS A 102 -4.47 5.41 0.76
N GLU A 103 -3.80 5.00 1.83
CA GLU A 103 -3.69 3.60 2.28
C GLU A 103 -4.31 3.40 3.67
N PRO A 104 -5.63 3.06 3.78
CA PRO A 104 -6.26 2.77 5.06
C PRO A 104 -5.64 1.61 5.84
N ASP A 105 -5.14 0.58 5.16
CA ASP A 105 -4.47 -0.57 5.78
C ASP A 105 -3.10 -0.19 6.39
N TYR A 106 -2.38 0.74 5.75
CA TYR A 106 -1.17 1.33 6.32
C TYR A 106 -1.50 2.11 7.60
N PHE A 107 -2.56 2.93 7.60
CA PHE A 107 -2.99 3.66 8.79
C PHE A 107 -3.46 2.73 9.91
N LEU A 108 -4.16 1.63 9.58
CA LEU A 108 -4.54 0.60 10.56
C LEU A 108 -3.32 0.00 11.27
N THR A 109 -2.27 -0.28 10.51
CA THR A 109 -1.00 -0.80 11.06
C THR A 109 -0.39 0.20 12.03
N LEU A 110 -0.26 1.48 11.63
CA LEU A 110 0.24 2.55 12.51
C LEU A 110 -0.58 2.68 13.80
N LEU A 111 -1.92 2.64 13.70
CA LEU A 111 -2.81 2.69 14.86
C LEU A 111 -2.50 1.57 15.86
N LYS A 112 -2.42 0.34 15.38
CA LYS A 112 -2.24 -0.86 16.21
C LYS A 112 -0.87 -0.86 16.89
N ASP A 113 0.18 -0.49 16.17
CA ASP A 113 1.54 -0.37 16.70
C ASP A 113 1.62 0.67 17.82
N ALA A 114 0.78 1.70 17.76
CA ALA A 114 0.70 2.79 18.73
C ALA A 114 -0.45 2.65 19.75
N LYS A 115 -1.05 1.46 19.91
CA LYS A 115 -2.20 1.21 20.83
C LYS A 115 -1.94 1.68 22.27
N GLY A 116 -0.67 1.68 22.71
CA GLY A 116 -0.25 2.17 24.03
C GLY A 116 0.05 3.67 24.14
N SER A 117 0.12 4.39 23.01
CA SER A 117 0.50 5.81 22.96
C SER A 117 -0.69 6.76 22.96
N LEU A 118 -1.87 6.29 22.58
CA LEU A 118 -3.09 7.09 22.47
C LEU A 118 -4.05 6.83 23.63
N SER A 119 -4.92 7.81 23.93
CA SER A 119 -6.02 7.58 24.88
C SER A 119 -7.04 6.59 24.29
N SER A 120 -7.59 5.70 25.12
CA SER A 120 -8.52 4.65 24.67
C SER A 120 -9.68 5.17 23.82
N PRO A 121 -10.38 6.26 24.18
CA PRO A 121 -11.48 6.77 23.36
C PRO A 121 -11.03 7.26 21.97
N THR A 122 -9.84 7.87 21.88
CA THR A 122 -9.29 8.35 20.61
C THR A 122 -8.89 7.18 19.71
N TYR A 123 -8.23 6.19 20.30
CA TYR A 123 -7.82 4.97 19.63
C TYR A 123 -9.04 4.22 19.07
N GLU A 124 -10.03 3.93 19.91
CA GLU A 124 -11.24 3.18 19.52
C GLU A 124 -12.02 3.88 18.41
N LYS A 125 -12.18 5.21 18.51
CA LYS A 125 -12.87 6.01 17.49
C LYS A 125 -12.14 5.96 16.14
N SER A 126 -10.81 6.11 16.17
CA SER A 126 -9.99 6.12 14.95
C SER A 126 -9.92 4.73 14.32
N LEU A 127 -9.80 3.68 15.16
CA LEU A 127 -9.84 2.29 14.73
C LEU A 127 -11.16 2.00 14.00
N LYS A 128 -12.31 2.30 14.62
CA LYS A 128 -13.62 2.07 14.00
C LYS A 128 -13.79 2.80 12.67
N ALA A 129 -13.30 4.04 12.56
CA ALA A 129 -13.33 4.78 11.30
C ALA A 129 -12.48 4.11 10.22
N THR A 130 -11.30 3.62 10.59
CA THR A 130 -10.36 2.93 9.69
C THR A 130 -10.91 1.58 9.22
N GLU A 131 -11.43 0.77 10.14
CA GLU A 131 -12.04 -0.53 9.82
C GLU A 131 -13.25 -0.37 8.90
N LYS A 132 -14.03 0.71 9.06
CA LYS A 132 -15.13 1.03 8.16
C LYS A 132 -14.63 1.30 6.74
N LEU A 133 -13.57 2.11 6.58
CA LEU A 133 -12.99 2.39 5.26
C LEU A 133 -12.54 1.10 4.55
N ILE A 134 -11.91 0.20 5.30
CA ILE A 134 -11.49 -1.11 4.80
C ILE A 134 -12.71 -1.94 4.37
N ALA A 135 -13.75 -2.00 5.20
CA ALA A 135 -14.99 -2.72 4.89
C ALA A 135 -15.75 -2.12 3.71
N ASP A 136 -15.68 -0.81 3.51
CA ASP A 136 -16.28 -0.08 2.38
C ASP A 136 -15.49 -0.28 1.06
N GLY A 137 -14.41 -1.06 1.07
CA GLY A 137 -13.63 -1.41 -0.14
C GLY A 137 -12.57 -0.39 -0.56
N GLU A 138 -12.16 0.51 0.34
CA GLU A 138 -11.13 1.53 0.07
C GLU A 138 -9.70 0.96 0.05
N VAL A 139 -9.53 -0.35 0.24
CA VAL A 139 -8.24 -1.05 0.17
C VAL A 139 -8.31 -2.10 -0.95
N PRO A 140 -7.34 -2.12 -1.89
CA PRO A 140 -7.29 -3.15 -2.92
C PRO A 140 -7.19 -4.57 -2.33
N LYS A 141 -7.84 -5.55 -2.97
CA LYS A 141 -7.88 -6.94 -2.45
C LYS A 141 -6.49 -7.57 -2.32
N GLU A 142 -5.55 -7.24 -3.20
CA GLU A 142 -4.16 -7.71 -3.14
C GLU A 142 -3.45 -7.25 -1.85
N HIS A 143 -3.73 -6.04 -1.35
CA HIS A 143 -3.20 -5.56 -0.07
C HIS A 143 -3.85 -6.32 1.09
N LEU A 144 -5.16 -6.54 1.03
CA LEU A 144 -5.90 -7.30 2.04
C LEU A 144 -5.43 -8.76 2.08
N ALA A 145 -5.18 -9.38 0.93
CA ALA A 145 -4.70 -10.75 0.82
C ALA A 145 -3.27 -10.85 1.34
N ALA A 146 -2.42 -9.88 1.03
CA ALA A 146 -1.08 -9.81 1.59
C ALA A 146 -1.12 -9.75 3.13
N ASN A 147 -1.93 -8.85 3.68
CA ASN A 147 -2.09 -8.75 5.13
C ASN A 147 -2.69 -10.04 5.75
N TYR A 148 -3.62 -10.70 5.05
CA TYR A 148 -4.19 -11.97 5.48
C TYR A 148 -3.15 -13.09 5.57
N LEU A 149 -2.33 -13.24 4.53
CA LEU A 149 -1.26 -14.25 4.51
C LEU A 149 -0.26 -14.00 5.64
N LEU A 150 0.14 -12.74 5.83
CA LEU A 150 1.10 -12.34 6.87
C LEU A 150 0.55 -12.49 8.29
N SER A 151 -0.74 -12.24 8.51
CA SER A 151 -1.35 -12.43 9.84
C SER A 151 -1.46 -13.90 10.24
N ASN A 152 -1.41 -14.82 9.28
CA ASN A 152 -1.55 -16.27 9.51
C ASN A 152 -0.22 -17.02 9.41
N ASN A 153 0.86 -16.40 8.93
CA ASN A 153 2.20 -16.98 8.90
C ASN A 153 3.29 -15.88 9.00
N ASN A 154 4.00 -15.84 10.12
CA ASN A 154 5.02 -14.85 10.43
C ASN A 154 6.42 -15.19 9.88
N GLU A 155 6.57 -16.29 9.12
CA GLU A 155 7.83 -16.69 8.47
C GLU A 155 7.90 -16.24 6.99
N ILE A 156 6.84 -15.63 6.47
CA ILE A 156 6.76 -15.18 5.08
C ILE A 156 7.74 -14.02 4.83
N THR A 157 8.68 -14.23 3.92
CA THR A 157 9.58 -13.20 3.40
C THR A 157 8.94 -12.43 2.24
N PRO A 158 9.43 -11.23 1.87
CA PRO A 158 8.94 -10.50 0.69
C PRO A 158 8.94 -11.33 -0.59
N LEU A 159 9.98 -12.15 -0.82
CA LEU A 159 10.04 -13.04 -1.98
C LEU A 159 8.92 -14.09 -1.95
N ALA A 160 8.71 -14.74 -0.80
CA ALA A 160 7.64 -15.74 -0.65
C ALA A 160 6.25 -15.11 -0.82
N LEU A 161 6.01 -13.94 -0.23
CA LEU A 161 4.74 -13.22 -0.32
C LEU A 161 4.32 -12.99 -1.78
N GLN A 162 5.25 -12.57 -2.64
CA GLN A 162 4.97 -12.34 -4.06
C GLN A 162 4.50 -13.62 -4.76
N LYS A 163 5.12 -14.77 -4.47
CA LYS A 163 4.72 -16.06 -5.05
C LYS A 163 3.38 -16.53 -4.52
N LEU A 164 3.15 -16.39 -3.22
CA LEU A 164 1.88 -16.77 -2.60
C LEU A 164 0.72 -15.95 -3.18
N LEU A 165 0.89 -14.63 -3.36
CA LEU A 165 -0.12 -13.79 -4.02
C LEU A 165 -0.36 -14.18 -5.47
N TYR A 166 0.69 -14.54 -6.21
CA TYR A 166 0.54 -15.04 -7.57
C TYR A 166 -0.28 -16.35 -7.60
N TYR A 167 -0.04 -17.28 -6.66
CA TYR A 167 -0.85 -18.50 -6.53
C TYR A 167 -2.29 -18.22 -6.10
N VAL A 168 -2.54 -17.27 -5.19
CA VAL A 168 -3.90 -16.82 -4.84
C VAL A 168 -4.63 -16.33 -6.09
N GLN A 169 -3.99 -15.47 -6.89
CA GLN A 169 -4.60 -14.95 -8.12
C GLN A 169 -4.91 -16.05 -9.14
N GLY A 170 -3.95 -16.96 -9.34
CA GLY A 170 -4.07 -18.05 -10.30
C GLY A 170 -5.16 -19.04 -9.95
N PHE A 171 -5.18 -19.51 -8.70
CA PHE A 171 -6.21 -20.44 -8.26
C PHE A 171 -7.58 -19.77 -8.08
N SER A 172 -7.63 -18.47 -7.79
CA SER A 172 -8.90 -17.72 -7.79
C SER A 172 -9.60 -17.88 -9.14
N VAL A 173 -8.93 -17.50 -10.23
CA VAL A 173 -9.53 -17.59 -11.57
C VAL A 173 -9.82 -19.04 -11.97
N ALA A 174 -8.97 -20.01 -11.58
CA ALA A 174 -9.20 -21.41 -11.89
C ALA A 174 -10.44 -21.98 -11.17
N PHE A 175 -10.73 -21.61 -9.93
CA PHE A 175 -11.88 -22.16 -9.20
C PHE A 175 -13.17 -21.35 -9.39
N THR A 176 -13.09 -20.04 -9.61
CA THR A 176 -14.27 -19.15 -9.68
C THR A 176 -14.54 -18.57 -11.05
N GLY A 177 -13.57 -18.60 -11.97
CA GLY A 177 -13.60 -17.88 -13.24
C GLY A 177 -13.28 -16.39 -13.10
N GLU A 178 -12.99 -15.89 -11.90
CA GLU A 178 -12.72 -14.48 -11.62
C GLU A 178 -11.37 -14.26 -10.93
N PHE A 179 -10.68 -13.22 -11.36
CA PHE A 179 -9.45 -12.75 -10.70
C PHE A 179 -9.77 -12.01 -9.40
N MET A 180 -9.08 -12.37 -8.31
CA MET A 180 -9.22 -11.68 -7.02
C MET A 180 -8.60 -10.28 -7.06
N PHE A 181 -7.49 -10.11 -7.77
CA PHE A 181 -6.71 -8.88 -7.81
C PHE A 181 -6.91 -8.11 -9.11
N GLN A 182 -7.05 -6.79 -8.96
CA GLN A 182 -7.14 -5.89 -10.11
C GLN A 182 -5.75 -5.52 -10.64
N SER A 183 -4.75 -5.39 -9.75
CA SER A 183 -3.36 -5.12 -10.10
C SER A 183 -2.78 -6.07 -11.15
N ASP A 184 -1.89 -5.51 -11.96
CA ASP A 184 -1.09 -6.26 -12.91
C ASP A 184 0.06 -6.98 -12.21
N CYS A 185 0.35 -8.20 -12.67
CA CYS A 185 1.47 -9.00 -12.20
C CYS A 185 2.62 -8.91 -13.21
N GLU A 186 3.84 -8.61 -12.76
CA GLU A 186 5.00 -8.40 -13.61
C GLU A 186 5.99 -9.58 -13.55
N SER A 187 6.69 -9.84 -14.65
CA SER A 187 7.60 -11.00 -14.84
C SER A 187 9.06 -10.73 -14.42
N TRP A 188 9.28 -10.39 -13.15
CA TRP A 188 10.60 -10.01 -12.65
C TRP A 188 11.61 -11.16 -12.67
N VAL A 189 12.89 -10.82 -12.49
CA VAL A 189 14.02 -11.76 -12.48
C VAL A 189 13.84 -12.90 -11.46
N HIS A 190 13.17 -12.64 -10.34
CA HIS A 190 12.89 -13.61 -9.28
C HIS A 190 11.43 -14.10 -9.31
N GLY A 191 10.81 -14.17 -10.49
CA GLY A 191 9.44 -14.66 -10.69
C GLY A 191 8.37 -13.56 -10.76
N PRO A 192 7.07 -13.92 -10.71
CA PRO A 192 5.95 -12.98 -10.75
C PRO A 192 5.89 -12.04 -9.54
N VAL A 193 5.58 -10.76 -9.77
CA VAL A 193 5.58 -9.70 -8.75
C VAL A 193 4.39 -8.73 -8.92
N TYR A 194 3.69 -8.43 -7.85
CA TYR A 194 2.82 -7.25 -7.71
C TYR A 194 3.65 -6.09 -7.16
N ARG A 195 3.92 -5.09 -8.00
CA ARG A 195 4.84 -3.98 -7.73
C ARG A 195 4.51 -3.24 -6.44
N ASP A 196 3.27 -2.81 -6.28
CA ASP A 196 2.84 -2.03 -5.10
C ASP A 196 3.05 -2.79 -3.78
N ILE A 197 2.82 -4.11 -3.81
CA ILE A 197 3.09 -4.99 -2.66
C ILE A 197 4.59 -5.13 -2.42
N TYR A 198 5.41 -5.27 -3.48
CA TYR A 198 6.85 -5.35 -3.35
C TYR A 198 7.40 -4.06 -2.74
N GLU A 199 7.00 -2.91 -3.27
CA GLU A 199 7.45 -1.60 -2.78
C GLU A 199 7.11 -1.38 -1.31
N LYS A 200 5.95 -1.91 -0.86
CA LYS A 200 5.51 -1.87 0.54
C LYS A 200 6.39 -2.68 1.49
N TYR A 201 6.93 -3.82 1.06
CA TYR A 201 7.64 -4.77 1.94
C TYR A 201 9.13 -4.98 1.59
N GLN A 202 9.67 -4.33 0.56
CA GLN A 202 11.05 -4.53 0.07
C GLN A 202 12.13 -4.27 1.14
N GLU A 203 11.88 -3.37 2.10
CA GLU A 203 12.85 -3.02 3.14
C GLU A 203 13.17 -4.18 4.09
N PHE A 204 12.29 -5.19 4.19
CA PHE A 204 12.56 -6.41 4.96
C PHE A 204 13.63 -7.29 4.31
N GLY A 205 13.89 -7.13 3.00
CA GLY A 205 14.88 -7.89 2.26
C GLY A 205 14.65 -9.41 2.37
N TRP A 206 15.58 -10.10 3.05
CA TRP A 206 15.54 -11.56 3.25
C TRP A 206 14.88 -11.98 4.57
N GLN A 207 14.51 -11.01 5.41
CA GLN A 207 13.88 -11.30 6.71
C GLN A 207 12.37 -11.52 6.53
N PRO A 208 11.75 -12.34 7.39
CA PRO A 208 10.30 -12.44 7.46
C PRO A 208 9.66 -11.07 7.73
N ILE A 209 8.51 -10.86 7.11
CA ILE A 209 7.71 -9.65 7.30
C ILE A 209 6.97 -9.80 8.63
N VAL A 210 7.33 -8.96 9.59
CA VAL A 210 6.66 -8.93 10.91
C VAL A 210 5.49 -7.97 10.85
N GLN A 211 4.27 -8.49 10.98
CA GLN A 211 3.07 -7.68 11.12
C GLN A 211 2.68 -7.60 12.61
N ALA A 212 2.51 -6.38 13.11
CA ALA A 212 2.15 -6.15 14.52
C ALA A 212 0.63 -6.03 14.77
N SER A 213 -0.20 -6.14 13.71
CA SER A 213 -1.66 -5.96 13.77
C SER A 213 -2.40 -7.28 14.02
N ASP A 214 -3.34 -7.26 14.97
CA ASP A 214 -4.27 -8.34 15.31
C ASP A 214 -5.63 -8.22 14.58
N TYR A 215 -5.69 -7.49 13.47
CA TYR A 215 -6.94 -7.28 12.74
C TYR A 215 -7.42 -8.56 12.03
N ASP A 216 -8.70 -8.88 12.21
CA ASP A 216 -9.34 -10.02 11.57
C ASP A 216 -9.69 -9.70 10.10
N TYR A 217 -8.73 -9.92 9.21
CA TYR A 217 -8.89 -9.72 7.77
C TYR A 217 -9.89 -10.69 7.13
N ARG A 218 -10.37 -11.75 7.81
CA ARG A 218 -11.40 -12.67 7.27
C ARG A 218 -12.66 -11.93 6.84
N ARG A 219 -13.00 -10.84 7.55
CA ARG A 219 -14.18 -10.01 7.27
C ARG A 219 -14.12 -9.28 5.93
N CYS A 220 -12.96 -9.25 5.28
CA CYS A 220 -12.75 -8.59 3.99
C CYS A 220 -12.96 -9.49 2.77
N PHE A 221 -13.24 -10.79 3.00
CA PHE A 221 -13.28 -11.81 1.97
C PHE A 221 -14.58 -12.61 2.03
N THR A 222 -15.00 -13.18 0.90
CA THR A 222 -16.08 -14.18 0.90
C THR A 222 -15.60 -15.50 1.47
N GLU A 223 -16.51 -16.39 1.86
CA GLU A 223 -16.14 -17.73 2.34
C GLU A 223 -15.31 -18.53 1.31
N GLN A 224 -15.62 -18.42 0.01
CA GLN A 224 -14.81 -19.08 -1.02
C GLN A 224 -13.40 -18.49 -1.12
N GLU A 225 -13.26 -17.18 -1.00
CA GLU A 225 -11.95 -16.51 -1.03
C GLU A 225 -11.11 -16.87 0.21
N ILE A 226 -11.75 -16.96 1.37
CA ILE A 226 -11.12 -17.43 2.61
C ILE A 226 -10.62 -18.85 2.46
N GLN A 227 -11.44 -19.77 1.95
CA GLN A 227 -11.04 -21.16 1.71
C GLN A 227 -9.79 -21.22 0.81
N LEU A 228 -9.76 -20.44 -0.26
CA LEU A 228 -8.60 -20.37 -1.15
C LEU A 228 -7.36 -19.83 -0.43
N LEU A 229 -7.49 -18.71 0.29
CA LEU A 229 -6.38 -18.11 1.05
C LEU A 229 -5.81 -19.09 2.08
N ASP A 230 -6.68 -19.74 2.84
CA ASP A 230 -6.32 -20.75 3.85
C ASP A 230 -5.61 -21.95 3.19
N SER A 231 -6.09 -22.40 2.03
CA SER A 231 -5.48 -23.51 1.29
C SER A 231 -4.11 -23.16 0.71
N VAL A 232 -3.93 -21.94 0.18
CA VAL A 232 -2.61 -21.44 -0.26
C VAL A 232 -1.65 -21.34 0.91
N ILE A 233 -2.09 -20.85 2.08
CA ILE A 233 -1.25 -20.85 3.29
C ILE A 233 -0.84 -22.28 3.62
N TYR A 234 -1.79 -23.19 3.73
CA TYR A 234 -1.54 -24.54 4.20
C TYR A 234 -0.67 -25.38 3.26
N HIS A 235 -0.81 -25.21 1.94
CA HIS A 235 -0.15 -26.05 0.95
C HIS A 235 1.04 -25.41 0.23
N LEU A 236 1.20 -24.09 0.28
CA LEU A 236 2.29 -23.38 -0.42
C LEU A 236 3.19 -22.57 0.53
N SER A 237 2.66 -22.01 1.63
CA SER A 237 3.51 -21.22 2.55
C SER A 237 4.49 -22.05 3.37
N VAL A 238 4.37 -23.37 3.33
CA VAL A 238 5.35 -24.33 3.89
C VAL A 238 6.69 -24.30 3.15
N TYR A 239 6.72 -23.77 1.92
CA TYR A 239 7.93 -23.63 1.12
C TYR A 239 8.51 -22.23 1.25
N ASN A 240 9.83 -22.13 1.38
CA ASN A 240 10.50 -20.84 1.40
C ASN A 240 10.46 -20.16 0.01
N GLY A 241 10.78 -18.86 -0.01
CA GLY A 241 10.72 -18.05 -1.24
C GLY A 241 11.57 -18.58 -2.39
N LYS A 242 12.72 -19.23 -2.12
CA LYS A 242 13.59 -19.80 -3.17
C LYS A 242 13.01 -21.05 -3.81
N VAL A 243 12.29 -21.87 -3.04
CA VAL A 243 11.56 -23.03 -3.57
C VAL A 243 10.39 -22.56 -4.43
N LEU A 244 9.60 -21.59 -3.95
CA LEU A 244 8.49 -21.01 -4.72
C LEU A 244 8.97 -20.27 -5.97
N GLU A 245 10.13 -19.60 -5.93
CA GLU A 245 10.78 -19.01 -7.09
C GLU A 245 11.06 -20.08 -8.16
N LYS A 246 11.70 -21.19 -7.78
CA LYS A 246 11.95 -22.33 -8.69
C LYS A 246 10.64 -22.85 -9.29
N PHE A 247 9.56 -22.93 -8.50
CA PHE A 247 8.26 -23.30 -9.07
C PHE A 247 7.87 -22.31 -10.16
N THR A 248 7.79 -21.01 -9.87
CA THR A 248 7.33 -20.05 -10.87
C THR A 248 8.23 -19.92 -12.11
N HIS A 249 9.52 -20.22 -11.99
CA HIS A 249 10.45 -20.22 -13.13
C HIS A 249 10.20 -21.38 -14.11
N ASP A 250 9.53 -22.44 -13.66
CA ASP A 250 9.12 -23.57 -14.49
C ASP A 250 7.66 -23.44 -14.99
N GLU A 251 7.00 -22.28 -14.81
CA GLU A 251 5.59 -22.07 -15.17
C GLU A 251 5.45 -21.20 -16.42
N SER A 252 4.53 -21.58 -17.30
CA SER A 252 4.38 -20.93 -18.61
C SER A 252 4.08 -19.42 -18.55
N PRO A 253 3.29 -18.86 -17.60
CA PRO A 253 2.99 -17.43 -17.63
C PRO A 253 4.24 -16.56 -17.48
N TRP A 254 5.15 -16.94 -16.57
CA TRP A 254 6.40 -16.22 -16.36
C TRP A 254 7.36 -16.41 -17.55
N LEU A 255 7.54 -17.67 -18.01
CA LEU A 255 8.43 -18.00 -19.13
C LEU A 255 8.02 -17.31 -20.43
N LEU A 256 6.73 -17.41 -20.80
CA LEU A 256 6.23 -16.83 -22.06
C LEU A 256 6.30 -15.30 -22.06
N THR A 257 6.07 -14.66 -20.91
CA THR A 257 6.17 -13.20 -20.79
C THR A 257 7.62 -12.72 -20.93
N ARG A 258 8.60 -13.53 -20.51
CA ARG A 258 10.03 -13.21 -20.61
C ARG A 258 10.63 -13.50 -21.98
N GLY A 259 10.05 -14.43 -22.75
CA GLY A 259 10.50 -14.73 -24.11
C GLY A 259 11.97 -15.14 -24.15
N ASP A 260 12.78 -14.39 -24.90
CA ASP A 260 14.21 -14.67 -25.11
C ASP A 260 15.15 -14.05 -24.05
N LEU A 261 14.61 -13.44 -22.99
CA LEU A 261 15.40 -12.90 -21.89
C LEU A 261 16.17 -14.01 -21.15
N LYS A 262 17.40 -13.74 -20.74
CA LYS A 262 18.18 -14.65 -19.90
C LYS A 262 17.61 -14.70 -18.49
N ASP A 263 18.01 -15.72 -17.73
CA ASP A 263 17.55 -15.94 -16.35
C ASP A 263 17.85 -14.76 -15.43
N ASP A 264 18.96 -14.05 -15.65
CA ASP A 264 19.42 -12.92 -14.84
C ASP A 264 19.00 -11.54 -15.38
N ASP A 265 18.35 -11.49 -16.55
CA ASP A 265 17.90 -10.23 -17.14
C ASP A 265 16.72 -9.64 -16.34
N ALA A 266 16.79 -8.34 -16.06
CA ALA A 266 15.68 -7.63 -15.43
C ALA A 266 14.48 -7.52 -16.40
N SER A 267 13.28 -7.67 -15.86
CA SER A 267 12.03 -7.44 -16.58
C SER A 267 11.00 -6.85 -15.64
N ALA A 268 10.14 -6.00 -16.19
CA ALA A 268 8.92 -5.48 -15.57
C ALA A 268 7.72 -5.67 -16.52
N ALA A 269 7.83 -6.58 -17.49
CA ALA A 269 6.77 -6.85 -18.44
C ALA A 269 5.58 -7.49 -17.71
N VAL A 270 4.39 -6.93 -17.94
CA VAL A 270 3.14 -7.43 -17.36
C VAL A 270 2.82 -8.80 -17.94
N ILE A 271 2.61 -9.77 -17.05
CA ILE A 271 2.09 -11.10 -17.38
C ILE A 271 0.61 -10.93 -17.70
N GLU A 272 0.22 -11.18 -18.95
CA GLU A 272 -1.18 -11.09 -19.35
C GLU A 272 -2.06 -11.98 -18.47
N LYS A 273 -3.15 -11.44 -17.93
CA LYS A 273 -4.10 -12.18 -17.09
C LYS A 273 -4.56 -13.48 -17.75
N LYS A 274 -4.76 -13.47 -19.07
CA LYS A 274 -5.11 -14.68 -19.84
C LYS A 274 -4.07 -15.79 -19.71
N LEU A 275 -2.78 -15.49 -19.74
CA LEU A 275 -1.73 -16.50 -19.56
C LEU A 275 -1.81 -17.14 -18.17
N ILE A 276 -2.11 -16.34 -17.14
CA ILE A 276 -2.33 -16.82 -15.77
C ILE A 276 -3.55 -17.75 -15.74
N ALA A 277 -4.71 -17.31 -16.25
CA ALA A 277 -5.93 -18.12 -16.28
C ALA A 277 -5.71 -19.44 -17.02
N ASP A 278 -5.24 -19.38 -18.27
CA ASP A 278 -5.03 -20.56 -19.11
C ASP A 278 -4.08 -21.57 -18.44
N PHE A 279 -3.05 -21.10 -17.72
CA PHE A 279 -2.14 -21.98 -16.99
C PHE A 279 -2.80 -22.65 -15.78
N PHE A 280 -3.45 -21.87 -14.92
CA PHE A 280 -4.04 -22.42 -13.69
C PHE A 280 -5.30 -23.25 -13.93
N GLU A 281 -6.06 -22.97 -14.98
CA GLU A 281 -7.14 -23.85 -15.45
C GLU A 281 -6.60 -25.20 -15.91
N ARG A 282 -5.52 -25.22 -16.70
CA ARG A 282 -4.84 -26.47 -17.08
C ARG A 282 -4.27 -27.21 -15.88
N VAL A 283 -3.77 -26.51 -14.87
CA VAL A 283 -3.33 -27.13 -13.61
C VAL A 283 -4.54 -27.78 -12.94
N ARG A 284 -5.62 -27.03 -12.68
CA ARG A 284 -6.84 -27.57 -12.06
C ARG A 284 -7.32 -28.84 -12.77
N ASP A 285 -7.39 -28.80 -14.10
CA ASP A 285 -7.86 -29.93 -14.91
C ASP A 285 -6.88 -31.11 -14.90
N LYS A 286 -5.56 -30.88 -14.95
CA LYS A 286 -4.54 -31.95 -14.91
C LYS A 286 -4.58 -32.75 -13.61
N TYR A 287 -4.88 -32.09 -12.49
CA TYR A 287 -4.91 -32.70 -11.16
C TYR A 287 -6.33 -33.10 -10.72
N ASP A 288 -7.33 -32.97 -11.60
CA ASP A 288 -8.74 -33.22 -11.29
C ASP A 288 -9.20 -32.50 -10.01
N MET A 289 -8.76 -31.25 -9.81
CA MET A 289 -9.03 -30.51 -8.57
C MET A 289 -10.52 -30.17 -8.46
N LEU A 290 -11.18 -30.68 -7.43
CA LEU A 290 -12.58 -30.44 -7.11
C LEU A 290 -12.75 -29.34 -6.07
N THR A 291 -11.79 -29.22 -5.15
CA THR A 291 -11.76 -28.19 -4.12
C THR A 291 -10.40 -27.51 -4.08
N VAL A 292 -10.31 -26.38 -3.38
CA VAL A 292 -9.05 -25.66 -3.20
C VAL A 292 -7.99 -26.50 -2.49
N ASP A 293 -8.38 -27.46 -1.63
CA ASP A 293 -7.42 -28.32 -0.91
C ASP A 293 -6.66 -29.30 -1.83
N ASP A 294 -7.17 -29.53 -3.04
CA ASP A 294 -6.48 -30.33 -4.05
C ASP A 294 -5.22 -29.61 -4.59
N ILE A 295 -5.00 -28.33 -4.27
CA ILE A 295 -3.75 -27.59 -4.53
C ILE A 295 -2.52 -28.35 -3.98
N ALA A 296 -2.70 -29.13 -2.90
CA ALA A 296 -1.65 -29.96 -2.33
C ALA A 296 -1.01 -30.92 -3.34
N ALA A 297 -1.80 -31.51 -4.25
CA ALA A 297 -1.29 -32.45 -5.24
C ALA A 297 -0.33 -31.75 -6.22
N TYR A 298 -0.69 -30.54 -6.64
CA TYR A 298 0.18 -29.70 -7.47
C TYR A 298 1.47 -29.34 -6.74
N SER A 299 1.38 -28.77 -5.53
CA SER A 299 2.56 -28.29 -4.83
C SER A 299 3.54 -29.42 -4.45
N ASN A 300 3.01 -30.58 -4.05
CA ASN A 300 3.81 -31.77 -3.76
C ASN A 300 4.54 -32.33 -4.99
N GLU A 301 3.86 -32.46 -6.14
CA GLU A 301 4.52 -32.89 -7.38
C GLU A 301 5.61 -31.91 -7.79
N ARG A 302 5.34 -30.60 -7.73
CA ARG A 302 6.32 -29.56 -8.05
C ARG A 302 7.55 -29.64 -7.17
N PHE A 303 7.35 -29.79 -5.87
CA PHE A 303 8.47 -29.97 -4.93
C PHE A 303 9.29 -31.23 -5.23
N SER A 304 8.63 -32.36 -5.51
CA SER A 304 9.30 -33.64 -5.79
C SER A 304 10.21 -33.63 -7.03
N ARG A 305 9.95 -32.71 -7.96
CA ARG A 305 10.73 -32.53 -9.20
C ARG A 305 11.94 -31.60 -9.04
N LEU A 306 12.05 -30.92 -7.90
CA LEU A 306 13.21 -30.07 -7.65
C LEU A 306 14.44 -30.93 -7.34
N HIS A 307 15.51 -30.66 -8.07
CA HIS A 307 16.84 -31.15 -7.73
C HIS A 307 17.60 -30.02 -6.99
N PHE A 308 18.28 -30.39 -5.90
CA PHE A 308 19.07 -29.49 -5.06
C PHE A 308 20.54 -29.89 -5.14
#